data_AF-A0ABD0PBU7-F1
#
_entry.id   AF-A0ABD0PBU7-F1
#
_cell.length_a   1.000
_cell.length_b   1.000
_cell.length_c   1.000
_cell.angle_alpha   90.00
_cell.angle_beta   90.00
_cell.angle_gamma   90.00
#
_symmetry.space_group_name_H-M   'P 1'
#
loop_
_entity.id
_entity.type
_entity.pdbx_description
1 polymer ?
#
loop_
_entity_poly.entity_id
_entity_poly.type
_entity_poly.pdbx_seq_one_letter_code
_entity_poly.pdbx_strand_id
1 'polypeptide(L)' 'MFDGPECQQTKHSFLGNGYAWFPPIRPCFQSHISLEFITEAGNGLLFYNGPMGTPQPGEKEDFIAL' A
#
# COMPACT_ATOMS: atom_id res chain seq x y z
N MET A 1 17.39 -5.86 11.35
CA MET A 1 17.94 -7.04 10.64
C MET A 1 17.10 -7.21 9.39
N PHE A 2 17.72 -7.46 8.24
CA PHE A 2 16.96 -7.68 7.01
C PHE A 2 16.55 -9.15 7.00
N ASP A 3 15.27 -9.41 7.25
CA ASP A 3 14.77 -10.78 7.50
C ASP A 3 14.29 -11.47 6.21
N GLY A 4 14.27 -10.77 5.07
CA GLY A 4 13.86 -11.34 3.79
C GLY A 4 14.89 -12.32 3.20
N PRO A 5 14.48 -13.24 2.32
CA PRO A 5 15.36 -14.25 1.72
C PRO A 5 16.54 -13.66 0.94
N GLU A 6 16.37 -12.44 0.42
CA GLU A 6 17.40 -11.68 -0.30
C GLU A 6 17.87 -10.45 0.51
N CYS A 7 17.92 -10.56 1.86
CA CYS A 7 18.22 -9.44 2.76
C CYS A 7 17.29 -8.23 2.52
N GLN A 8 16.02 -8.50 2.26
CA GLN A 8 15.01 -7.46 2.05
C GLN A 8 14.44 -6.97 3.38
N GLN A 9 14.10 -5.68 3.44
CA GLN A 9 13.36 -5.12 4.56
C GLN A 9 11.88 -5.38 4.31
N THR A 10 11.32 -6.36 5.01
CA THR A 10 9.92 -6.80 4.86
C THR A 10 8.99 -6.12 5.87
N LYS A 11 9.54 -5.34 6.81
CA LYS A 11 8.82 -4.67 7.89
C LYS A 11 9.14 -3.19 7.88
N HIS A 12 8.10 -2.38 7.90
CA HIS A 12 8.19 -0.93 8.01
C HIS A 12 7.35 -0.47 9.20
N SER A 13 7.85 0.51 9.93
CA SER A 13 7.12 1.19 11.00
C SER A 13 6.85 2.62 10.57
N PHE A 14 5.61 3.06 10.71
CA PHE A 14 5.19 4.41 10.35
C PHE A 14 4.77 5.15 11.61
N LEU A 15 5.19 6.41 11.73
CA LEU A 15 4.81 7.31 12.83
C LEU A 15 3.62 8.21 12.46
N GLY A 16 2.94 7.91 11.34
CA GLY A 16 1.82 8.69 10.79
C GLY A 16 2.18 9.69 9.69
N ASN A 17 3.48 9.96 9.48
CA ASN A 17 3.94 11.06 8.62
C ASN A 17 4.59 10.58 7.30
N GLY A 18 4.15 9.45 6.77
CA GLY A 18 4.74 8.91 5.55
C GLY A 18 4.12 7.60 5.10
N TYR A 19 4.58 7.15 3.94
CA TYR A 19 4.15 5.92 3.29
C TYR A 19 5.35 5.27 2.59
N ALA A 20 5.26 3.95 2.37
CA ALA A 20 6.17 3.25 1.47
C ALA A 20 5.56 3.21 0.07
N TRP A 21 6.36 3.53 -0.95
CA TRP A 21 5.92 3.52 -2.33
C TRP A 21 6.47 2.30 -3.05
N PHE A 22 5.58 1.51 -3.67
CA PHE A 22 5.94 0.29 -4.36
C PHE A 22 5.71 0.41 -5.87
N PRO A 23 6.41 -0.40 -6.68
CA PRO A 23 6.10 -0.52 -8.10
C PRO A 23 4.62 -0.87 -8.35
N PRO A 24 4.03 -0.42 -9.46
CA PRO A 24 2.63 -0.74 -9.78
C PRO A 24 2.37 -2.24 -9.83
N ILE A 25 1.22 -2.66 -9.32
CA ILE A 25 0.71 -4.02 -9.49
C ILE A 25 0.38 -4.21 -10.97
N ARG A 26 0.82 -5.32 -11.56
CA ARG A 26 0.57 -5.59 -12.98
C ARG A 26 -0.93 -5.80 -13.22
N PRO A 27 -1.56 -5.01 -14.10
CA PRO A 27 -2.96 -5.22 -14.44
C PRO A 27 -3.14 -6.56 -15.18
N CYS A 28 -4.39 -7.05 -15.18
CA CYS A 28 -4.82 -8.23 -15.95
C CYS A 28 -4.31 -9.60 -15.45
N PHE A 29 -3.58 -9.65 -14.33
CA PHE A 29 -3.21 -10.90 -13.66
C PHE A 29 -3.95 -11.04 -12.34
N GLN A 30 -4.29 -12.27 -11.97
CA GLN A 30 -4.80 -12.55 -10.64
C GLN A 30 -3.67 -12.36 -9.63
N SER A 31 -3.73 -11.27 -8.88
CA SER A 31 -2.78 -10.96 -7.82
C SER A 31 -3.39 -11.26 -6.46
N HIS A 32 -2.55 -11.71 -5.52
CA HIS A 32 -2.91 -11.89 -4.12
C HIS A 32 -2.00 -10.99 -3.29
N ILE A 33 -2.60 -10.17 -2.43
CA ILE A 33 -1.88 -9.27 -1.52
C ILE A 33 -2.15 -9.75 -0.10
N SER A 34 -1.09 -9.97 0.66
CA SER A 34 -1.13 -10.38 2.06
C SER A 34 -0.28 -9.41 2.88
N LEU A 35 -0.87 -8.87 3.95
CA LEU A 35 -0.20 -7.96 4.88
C LEU A 35 -0.36 -8.46 6.32
N GLU A 36 0.69 -8.32 7.11
CA GLU A 36 0.65 -8.49 8.56
C GLU A 36 0.97 -7.13 9.20
N PHE A 37 0.13 -6.67 10.12
CA PHE A 37 0.30 -5.37 10.78
C PHE A 37 -0.04 -5.43 12.26
N ILE A 38 0.51 -4.47 13.01
CA ILE A 38 0.16 -4.20 14.39
C ILE A 38 0.19 -2.68 14.58
N THR A 39 -0.76 -2.15 15.35
CA THR A 39 -0.86 -0.71 15.62
C THR A 39 -1.59 -0.47 16.93
N GLU A 40 -1.26 0.64 17.59
CA GLU A 40 -2.03 1.17 18.72
C GLU A 40 -3.07 2.22 18.26
N ALA A 41 -3.02 2.65 17.00
CA ALA A 41 -3.93 3.64 16.45
C ALA A 41 -5.28 3.00 16.07
N GLY A 42 -6.38 3.66 16.45
CA GLY A 42 -7.73 3.18 16.12
C GLY A 42 -8.15 3.39 14.65
N ASN A 43 -7.43 4.23 13.89
CA ASN A 43 -7.70 4.49 12.47
C ASN A 43 -6.39 4.71 11.72
N GLY A 44 -6.33 4.25 10.47
CA GLY A 44 -5.18 4.45 9.57
C GLY A 44 -5.40 3.77 8.22
N LEU A 45 -4.62 4.16 7.22
CA LEU A 45 -4.60 3.54 5.88
C LEU A 45 -3.41 2.59 5.79
N LEU A 46 -3.66 1.31 5.57
CA LEU A 46 -2.62 0.28 5.48
C LEU A 46 -2.14 0.09 4.04
N PHE A 47 -3.07 0.21 3.09
CA PHE A 47 -2.78 0.02 1.67
C PHE A 47 -3.66 0.92 0.82
N TYR A 48 -3.06 1.53 -0.20
CA TYR A 48 -3.76 2.27 -1.23
C TYR A 48 -3.23 1.91 -2.61
N ASN A 49 -4.12 1.53 -3.52
CA ASN A 49 -3.83 1.38 -4.92
C ASN A 49 -4.91 2.06 -5.74
N GLY A 50 -4.58 3.20 -6.33
CA GLY A 50 -5.51 4.03 -7.06
C GLY A 50 -4.84 5.29 -7.61
N PRO A 51 -5.60 6.18 -8.24
CA PRO A 51 -5.10 7.46 -8.71
C PRO A 51 -4.55 8.32 -7.55
N MET A 52 -3.41 8.99 -7.77
CA MET A 52 -2.84 9.96 -6.82
C MET A 52 -3.14 11.41 -7.19
N GLY A 53 -3.63 11.62 -8.42
CA GLY A 53 -3.95 12.93 -8.97
C GLY A 53 -5.36 13.36 -8.59
N THR A 54 -5.68 14.63 -8.84
CA THR A 54 -7.06 15.12 -8.73
C THR A 54 -7.87 14.56 -9.90
N PRO A 55 -9.02 13.90 -9.66
CA PRO A 55 -9.86 13.38 -10.73
C PRO A 55 -10.44 14.53 -11.56
N GLN A 56 -10.55 14.30 -12.87
CA GLN A 56 -11.30 15.22 -13.73
C GLN A 56 -12.81 15.04 -13.56
N PRO A 57 -13.63 16.08 -13.82
CA PRO A 57 -15.08 15.94 -13.79
C PRO A 57 -15.56 14.82 -14.71
N GLY A 58 -16.20 13.80 -14.12
CA GLY A 58 -16.71 12.63 -14.85
C GLY A 58 -15.75 11.46 -14.99
N GLU A 59 -14.52 11.58 -14.48
CA GLU A 59 -13.56 10.47 -14.41
C GLU A 59 -13.98 9.48 -13.31
N LYS A 60 -13.92 8.19 -13.63
CA LYS A 60 -14.15 7.13 -12.63
C LYS A 60 -12.85 6.83 -11.92
N GLU A 61 -12.86 6.95 -10.60
CA GLU A 61 -11.74 6.56 -9.76
C GLU A 61 -11.92 5.13 -9.27
N ASP A 62 -11.21 4.19 -9.88
CA ASP A 62 -11.12 2.82 -9.40
C ASP A 62 -9.92 2.73 -8.44
N PHE A 63 -10.17 2.35 -7.19
CA PHE A 63 -9.12 2.17 -6.19
C PHE A 63 -9.41 1.02 -5.22
N ILE A 64 -8.35 0.56 -4.55
CA ILE A 64 -8.39 -0.37 -3.43
C ILE A 64 -7.79 0.34 -2.23
N ALA A 65 -8.53 0.37 -1.12
CA ALA A 65 -8.05 0.90 0.16
C ALA A 65 -8.36 -0.09 1.28
N LEU A 66 -7.38 -0.33 2.15
CA LEU A 66 -7.50 -1.18 3.35
C LEU A 66 -7.07 -0.40 4.59
#